data_AF-A0A6G3QRI6-F1
#
_entry.id   AF-A0A6G3QRI6-F1
#
_cell.length_a   1.000
_cell.length_b   1.000
_cell.length_c   1.000
_cell.angle_alpha   90.00
_cell.angle_beta   90.00
_cell.angle_gamma   90.00
#
_symmetry.space_group_name_H-M   'P 1'
#
loop_
_entity.id
_entity.type
_entity.pdbx_description
1 polymer ?
#
loop_
_entity_poly.entity_id
_entity_poly.type
_entity_poly.pdbx_seq_one_letter_code
_entity_poly.pdbx_strand_id
1 'polypeptide(L)'
;GHGLPHLLAAVELFEGRSAADALRRLLESADSPAGARERPPAAPATPTRPAGAARVPAPALPLDRLAPLADVMGTWPGMQDAPGRTHFASVLEHQLGRRIDLRGVRLREDVVTLLRAAAGAPDGLRELVRVAAVFEGAETATEFEQLIDDLP
;
A
#
# COMPACT_ATOMS: atom_id res chain seq x y z
N GLY A 1 -5.83 -30.37 -15.54
CA GLY A 1 -6.24 -28.96 -15.52
C GLY A 1 -7.47 -28.75 -14.66
N HIS A 2 -7.30 -28.62 -13.34
CA HIS A 2 -8.40 -28.37 -12.38
C HIS A 2 -8.31 -27.03 -11.63
N GLY A 3 -7.25 -26.23 -11.84
CA GLY A 3 -7.02 -24.98 -11.09
C GLY A 3 -7.78 -23.76 -11.63
N LEU A 4 -8.04 -23.74 -12.95
CA LEU A 4 -8.69 -22.62 -13.63
C LEU A 4 -10.15 -22.36 -13.16
N PRO A 5 -11.01 -23.39 -12.96
CA PRO A 5 -12.34 -23.16 -12.39
C PRO A 5 -12.29 -22.71 -10.92
N HIS A 6 -11.28 -23.12 -10.14
CA HIS A 6 -11.10 -22.66 -8.75
C HIS A 6 -10.65 -21.20 -8.68
N LEU A 7 -9.78 -20.77 -9.60
CA LEU A 7 -9.30 -19.40 -9.68
C LEU A 7 -10.43 -18.42 -10.01
N LEU A 8 -11.30 -18.80 -10.97
CA LEU A 8 -12.46 -17.98 -11.32
C LEU A 8 -13.48 -17.90 -10.16
N ALA A 9 -13.70 -19.00 -9.44
CA ALA A 9 -14.56 -19.01 -8.26
C ALA A 9 -14.01 -18.13 -7.13
N ALA A 10 -12.70 -18.10 -6.92
CA ALA A 10 -12.07 -17.21 -5.96
C ALA A 10 -12.21 -15.74 -6.37
N VAL A 11 -11.94 -15.40 -7.64
CA VAL A 11 -12.10 -14.02 -8.13
C VAL A 11 -13.55 -13.55 -8.03
N GLU A 12 -14.51 -14.43 -8.29
CA GLU A 12 -15.92 -14.08 -8.10
C GLU A 12 -16.29 -13.86 -6.63
N LEU A 13 -15.72 -14.65 -5.71
CA LEU A 13 -15.99 -14.54 -4.28
C LEU A 13 -15.38 -13.26 -3.67
N PHE A 14 -14.19 -12.87 -4.11
CA PHE A 14 -13.45 -11.73 -3.56
C PHE A 14 -13.65 -10.41 -4.32
N GLU A 15 -13.82 -10.46 -5.65
CA GLU A 15 -13.86 -9.28 -6.53
C GLU A 15 -15.21 -9.13 -7.29
N GLY A 16 -16.07 -10.15 -7.23
CA GLY A 16 -17.39 -10.16 -7.87
C GLY A 16 -17.39 -10.65 -9.32
N ARG A 17 -18.60 -10.90 -9.84
CA ARG A 17 -18.82 -11.59 -11.14
C ARG A 17 -18.26 -10.84 -12.36
N SER A 18 -18.26 -9.50 -12.32
CA SER A 18 -17.71 -8.68 -13.41
C SER A 18 -16.20 -8.90 -13.61
N ALA A 19 -15.43 -9.00 -12.52
CA ALA A 19 -14.00 -9.25 -12.55
C ALA A 19 -13.68 -10.67 -13.03
N ALA A 20 -14.48 -11.66 -12.61
CA ALA A 20 -14.35 -13.04 -13.08
C ALA A 20 -14.59 -13.16 -14.60
N ASP A 21 -15.59 -12.45 -15.14
CA ASP A 21 -15.86 -12.43 -16.59
C ASP A 21 -14.73 -11.74 -17.40
N ALA A 22 -14.12 -10.68 -16.85
CA ALA A 22 -12.98 -10.03 -17.48
C ALA A 22 -11.76 -10.95 -17.56
N LEU A 23 -11.46 -11.67 -16.47
CA LEU A 23 -10.36 -12.62 -16.43
C LEU A 23 -10.57 -13.80 -17.38
N ARG A 24 -11.81 -14.31 -17.47
CA ARG A 24 -12.18 -15.37 -18.40
C ARG A 24 -11.89 -14.97 -19.87
N ARG A 25 -12.30 -13.76 -20.28
CA ARG A 25 -12.04 -13.25 -21.64
C ARG A 25 -10.55 -13.12 -21.96
N LEU A 26 -9.74 -12.70 -20.98
CA LEU A 26 -8.29 -12.60 -21.15
C LEU A 26 -7.65 -13.97 -21.39
N LEU A 27 -8.07 -14.98 -20.63
CA LEU A 27 -7.57 -16.35 -20.79
C LEU A 27 -8.00 -16.97 -22.14
N GLU A 28 -9.24 -16.73 -22.56
CA GLU A 28 -9.74 -17.14 -23.89
C GLU A 28 -8.97 -16.46 -25.04
N SER A 29 -8.54 -15.21 -24.86
CA SER A 29 -7.73 -14.49 -25.85
C SER A 29 -6.28 -14.99 -25.93
N ALA A 30 -5.73 -15.52 -24.83
CA ALA A 30 -4.36 -16.01 -24.75
C ALA A 30 -4.15 -17.36 -25.47
N ASP A 31 -5.23 -18.11 -25.73
CA ASP A 31 -5.21 -19.39 -26.45
C ASP A 31 -5.36 -19.24 -27.98
N SER A 32 -5.52 -18.02 -28.52
CA SER A 32 -5.52 -17.80 -29.97
C SER A 32 -4.10 -17.68 -30.55
N PRO A 33 -3.70 -18.50 -31.55
CA PRO A 33 -2.41 -18.35 -32.19
C PRO A 33 -2.53 -17.40 -33.38
N ALA A 34 -2.19 -16.13 -33.18
CA ALA A 34 -1.87 -15.17 -34.23
C ALA A 34 -0.81 -14.21 -33.65
N GLY A 35 0.34 -13.93 -34.23
CA GLY A 35 0.87 -14.06 -35.58
C GLY A 35 1.89 -12.91 -35.71
N ALA A 36 2.99 -13.13 -36.45
CA ALA A 36 4.02 -12.16 -36.82
C ALA A 36 4.98 -11.66 -35.72
N ARG A 37 6.13 -12.36 -35.65
CA ARG A 37 7.41 -11.80 -35.21
C ARG A 37 7.91 -10.82 -36.26
N GLU A 38 8.26 -9.60 -35.87
CA GLU A 38 9.43 -8.88 -36.41
C GLU A 38 9.78 -7.67 -35.53
N ARG A 39 11.01 -7.65 -34.99
CA ARG A 39 11.65 -6.44 -34.46
C ARG A 39 13.18 -6.60 -34.55
N PRO A 40 13.91 -5.73 -35.28
CA PRO A 40 15.37 -5.62 -35.18
C PRO A 40 15.78 -4.73 -34.00
N PRO A 41 17.06 -4.77 -33.58
CA PRO A 41 17.49 -4.29 -32.27
C PRO A 41 17.96 -2.82 -32.28
N ALA A 42 17.71 -2.12 -31.17
CA ALA A 42 18.45 -0.91 -30.81
C ALA A 42 18.79 -0.95 -29.31
N ALA A 43 20.04 -0.60 -29.02
CA ALA A 43 20.76 -0.72 -27.76
C ALA A 43 20.27 0.30 -26.69
N PRO A 44 20.83 0.30 -25.46
CA PRO A 44 20.12 0.66 -24.24
C PRO A 44 20.04 2.18 -24.04
N ALA A 45 18.86 2.65 -23.65
CA ALA A 45 18.72 3.90 -22.91
C ALA A 45 18.26 3.53 -21.50
N THR A 46 19.20 3.56 -20.55
CA THR A 46 18.91 3.69 -19.13
C THR A 46 17.90 4.82 -18.92
N PRO A 47 16.74 4.59 -18.30
CA PRO A 47 15.94 5.70 -17.81
C PRO A 47 16.71 6.31 -16.63
N THR A 48 17.30 7.47 -16.87
CA THR A 48 17.82 8.37 -15.85
C THR A 48 16.67 8.66 -14.89
N ARG A 49 16.70 8.01 -13.72
CA ARG A 49 15.82 8.30 -12.59
C ARG A 49 15.86 9.82 -12.38
N PRO A 50 14.74 10.56 -12.42
CA PRO A 50 14.78 11.94 -11.97
C PRO A 50 15.22 11.88 -10.51
N ALA A 51 16.34 12.54 -10.21
CA ALA A 51 16.76 12.84 -8.86
C ALA A 51 15.70 13.81 -8.29
N GLY A 52 14.58 13.25 -7.86
CA GLY A 52 13.52 13.96 -7.20
C GLY A 52 14.06 14.53 -5.91
N ALA A 53 14.18 15.86 -5.91
CA ALA A 53 14.30 16.77 -4.78
C ALA A 53 14.99 16.20 -3.55
N ALA A 54 16.16 16.76 -3.20
CA ALA A 54 16.70 16.69 -1.85
C ALA A 54 15.54 16.87 -0.87
N ARG A 55 15.12 15.76 -0.25
CA ARG A 55 14.00 15.70 0.66
C ARG A 55 14.45 16.59 1.82
N VAL A 56 13.91 17.79 1.91
CA VAL A 56 13.99 18.55 3.17
C VAL A 56 13.49 17.56 4.21
N PRO A 57 14.32 17.14 5.18
CA PRO A 57 13.84 16.26 6.21
C PRO A 57 12.79 17.06 6.96
N ALA A 58 11.51 16.79 6.68
CA ALA A 58 10.45 17.22 7.55
C ALA A 58 10.84 16.81 8.97
N PRO A 59 10.58 17.65 9.99
CA PRO A 59 10.95 17.33 11.36
C PRO A 59 10.41 15.93 11.66
N ALA A 60 11.32 14.98 11.81
CA ALA A 60 10.94 13.62 12.08
C ALA A 60 10.25 13.62 13.44
N LEU A 61 9.10 12.94 13.56
CA LEU A 61 8.54 12.65 14.88
C LEU A 61 9.68 12.14 15.79
N PRO A 62 9.87 12.73 16.97
CA PRO A 62 10.89 12.25 17.90
C PRO A 62 10.65 10.77 18.20
N LEU A 63 11.72 10.02 18.41
CA LEU A 63 11.65 8.56 18.58
C LEU A 63 10.72 8.17 19.74
N ASP A 64 10.69 8.98 20.80
CA ASP A 64 9.84 8.79 21.98
C ASP A 64 8.34 8.85 21.66
N ARG A 65 7.94 9.58 20.61
CA ARG A 65 6.55 9.56 20.10
C ARG A 65 6.29 8.45 19.09
N LEU A 66 7.31 8.03 18.33
CA LEU A 66 7.16 6.97 17.31
C LEU A 66 6.92 5.60 17.91
N ALA A 67 7.56 5.27 19.03
CA ALA A 67 7.45 3.95 19.66
C ALA A 67 6.00 3.58 20.05
N PRO A 68 5.27 4.38 20.86
CA PRO A 68 3.91 4.04 21.27
C PRO A 68 2.93 3.99 20.09
N LEU A 69 3.05 4.91 19.13
CA LEU A 69 2.23 4.89 17.91
C LEU A 69 2.48 3.63 17.09
N ALA A 70 3.75 3.22 16.97
CA ALA A 70 4.12 2.01 16.23
C ALA A 70 3.73 0.71 16.97
N ASP A 71 3.63 0.74 18.30
CA ASP A 71 3.08 -0.36 19.08
C ASP A 71 1.60 -0.56 18.78
N VAL A 72 0.80 0.50 18.87
CA VAL A 72 -0.64 0.44 18.58
C VAL A 72 -0.91 0.07 17.12
N MET A 73 -0.27 0.75 16.16
CA MET A 73 -0.42 0.37 14.76
C MET A 73 -0.01 -1.08 14.50
N GLY A 74 0.98 -1.59 15.22
CA GLY A 74 1.44 -2.96 15.08
C GLY A 74 0.44 -4.02 15.52
N THR A 75 -0.63 -3.67 16.24
CA THR A 75 -1.70 -4.61 16.63
C THR A 75 -2.86 -4.64 15.65
N TRP A 76 -2.94 -3.68 14.72
CA TRP A 76 -4.03 -3.58 13.76
C TRP A 76 -4.07 -4.78 12.80
N PRO A 77 -5.24 -5.39 12.57
CA PRO A 77 -5.41 -6.45 11.59
C PRO A 77 -4.79 -6.16 10.22
N GLY A 78 -5.00 -4.96 9.66
CA GLY A 78 -4.45 -4.58 8.36
C GLY A 78 -2.92 -4.43 8.33
N MET A 79 -2.25 -4.42 9.50
CA MET A 79 -0.80 -4.34 9.59
C MET A 79 -0.10 -5.70 9.68
N GLN A 80 -0.83 -6.78 9.96
CA GLN A 80 -0.22 -8.07 10.31
C GLN A 80 0.49 -8.74 9.13
N ASP A 81 -0.09 -8.67 7.93
CA ASP A 81 0.48 -9.25 6.73
C ASP A 81 1.01 -8.18 5.75
N ALA A 82 1.98 -8.59 4.92
CA ALA A 82 2.63 -7.67 3.98
C ALA A 82 1.68 -7.11 2.89
N PRO A 83 0.76 -7.90 2.31
CA PRO A 83 -0.28 -7.37 1.43
C PRO A 83 -1.16 -6.30 2.08
N GLY A 84 -1.66 -6.55 3.30
CA GLY A 84 -2.45 -5.60 4.07
C GLY A 84 -1.72 -4.27 4.29
N ARG A 85 -0.45 -4.33 4.74
CA ARG A 85 0.39 -3.14 4.90
C ARG A 85 0.59 -2.38 3.60
N THR A 86 0.78 -3.10 2.48
CA THR A 86 0.96 -2.48 1.16
C THR A 86 -0.32 -1.79 0.69
N HIS A 87 -1.49 -2.41 0.92
CA HIS A 87 -2.78 -1.81 0.58
C HIS A 87 -3.03 -0.54 1.40
N PHE A 88 -2.81 -0.61 2.72
CA PHE A 88 -2.91 0.56 3.60
C PHE A 88 -1.96 1.68 3.15
N ALA A 89 -0.70 1.34 2.84
CA ALA A 89 0.29 2.29 2.33
C ALA A 89 -0.18 2.96 1.05
N SER A 90 -0.73 2.21 0.09
CA SER A 90 -1.21 2.76 -1.18
C SER A 90 -2.33 3.79 -0.99
N VAL A 91 -3.26 3.55 -0.05
CA VAL A 91 -4.32 4.52 0.25
C VAL A 91 -3.73 5.75 0.94
N LEU A 92 -2.82 5.56 1.90
CA LEU A 92 -2.15 6.66 2.58
C LEU A 92 -1.28 7.49 1.61
N GLU A 93 -0.58 6.86 0.66
CA GLU A 93 0.18 7.54 -0.39
C GLU A 93 -0.71 8.51 -1.19
N HIS A 94 -1.92 8.06 -1.54
CA HIS A 94 -2.89 8.86 -2.27
C HIS A 94 -3.32 10.09 -1.46
N GLN A 95 -3.65 9.90 -0.18
CA GLN A 95 -4.04 10.98 0.73
C GLN A 95 -2.91 11.99 0.96
N LEU A 96 -1.68 11.51 1.12
CA LEU A 96 -0.53 12.35 1.42
C LEU A 96 0.12 12.98 0.17
N GLY A 97 -0.29 12.57 -1.04
CA GLY A 97 0.34 13.02 -2.30
C GLY A 97 1.83 12.67 -2.40
N ARG A 98 2.30 11.66 -1.67
CA ARG A 98 3.72 11.26 -1.61
C ARG A 98 3.85 9.74 -1.60
N ARG A 99 4.94 9.25 -2.18
CA ARG A 99 5.26 7.82 -2.12
C ARG A 99 5.81 7.36 -0.77
N ILE A 100 5.41 6.15 -0.39
CA ILE A 100 5.77 5.37 0.78
C ILE A 100 6.27 4.03 0.28
N ASP A 101 7.58 3.83 0.39
CA ASP A 101 8.22 2.60 -0.06
C ASP A 101 8.31 1.62 1.11
N LEU A 102 7.41 0.64 1.14
CA LEU A 102 7.44 -0.44 2.12
C LEU A 102 8.28 -1.60 1.61
N ARG A 103 9.04 -2.21 2.52
CA ARG A 103 9.83 -3.41 2.17
C ARG A 103 8.99 -4.68 2.29
N GLY A 104 7.96 -4.66 3.14
CA GLY A 104 7.07 -5.81 3.33
C GLY A 104 7.68 -6.94 4.17
N VAL A 105 8.93 -6.80 4.63
CA VAL A 105 9.65 -7.88 5.33
C VAL A 105 9.40 -7.85 6.84
N ARG A 106 9.45 -6.67 7.47
CA ARG A 106 9.33 -6.52 8.92
C ARG A 106 8.21 -5.55 9.25
N LEU A 107 7.19 -6.05 9.96
CA LEU A 107 6.02 -5.27 10.39
C LEU A 107 6.43 -3.95 11.05
N ARG A 108 7.34 -4.00 12.02
CA ARG A 108 7.74 -2.80 12.76
C ARG A 108 8.44 -1.75 11.88
N GLU A 109 9.24 -2.19 10.90
CA GLU A 109 9.92 -1.27 9.98
C GLU A 109 8.92 -0.59 9.03
N ASP A 110 7.97 -1.37 8.51
CA ASP A 110 6.92 -0.86 7.62
C ASP A 110 6.01 0.14 8.36
N VAL A 111 5.59 -0.19 9.59
CA VAL A 111 4.77 0.71 10.44
C VAL A 111 5.51 2.02 10.74
N VAL A 112 6.80 1.96 11.10
CA VAL A 112 7.61 3.17 11.33
C VAL A 112 7.74 4.00 10.04
N THR A 113 7.81 3.34 8.89
CA THR A 113 7.88 4.01 7.58
C THR A 113 6.57 4.76 7.27
N LEU A 114 5.41 4.17 7.56
CA LEU A 114 4.09 4.81 7.43
C LEU A 114 3.97 6.03 8.34
N LEU A 115 4.31 5.89 9.63
CA LEU A 115 4.26 6.97 10.62
C LEU A 115 5.13 8.16 10.22
N ARG A 116 6.36 7.89 9.77
CA ARG A 116 7.27 8.95 9.31
C ARG A 116 6.79 9.60 8.03
N ALA A 117 6.13 8.86 7.15
CA ALA A 117 5.55 9.43 5.94
C ALA A 117 4.39 10.38 6.27
N ALA A 118 3.48 9.96 7.16
CA ALA A 118 2.37 10.76 7.65
C ALA A 118 2.83 12.00 8.39
N ALA A 119 3.72 11.86 9.38
CA ALA A 119 4.24 13.00 10.15
C ALA A 119 5.02 14.01 9.32
N GLY A 120 5.65 13.57 8.25
CA GLY A 120 6.39 14.44 7.35
C GLY A 120 5.52 15.19 6.34
N ALA A 121 4.19 15.07 6.40
CA ALA A 121 3.26 15.72 5.49
C ALA A 121 2.32 16.69 6.27
N PRO A 122 1.87 17.79 5.66
CA PRO A 122 0.84 18.66 6.25
C PRO A 122 -0.42 17.84 6.56
N ASP A 123 -0.93 17.96 7.79
CA ASP A 123 -2.08 17.20 8.29
C ASP A 123 -1.96 15.66 8.16
N GLY A 124 -0.75 15.14 7.92
CA GLY A 124 -0.62 13.74 7.50
C GLY A 124 -0.93 12.72 8.60
N LEU A 125 -0.77 13.08 9.88
CA LEU A 125 -1.26 12.24 10.99
C LEU A 125 -2.79 12.16 11.02
N ARG A 126 -3.48 13.25 10.70
CA ARG A 126 -4.95 13.26 10.57
C ARG A 126 -5.39 12.42 9.36
N GLU A 127 -4.67 12.47 8.25
CA GLU A 127 -4.93 11.55 7.12
C GLU A 127 -4.69 10.10 7.50
N LEU A 128 -3.65 9.79 8.27
CA LEU A 128 -3.42 8.42 8.76
C LEU A 128 -4.59 7.92 9.63
N VAL A 129 -5.11 8.77 10.54
CA VAL A 129 -6.31 8.46 11.33
C VAL A 129 -7.52 8.18 10.43
N ARG A 130 -7.74 9.00 9.39
CA ARG A 130 -8.83 8.78 8.43
C ARG A 130 -8.71 7.44 7.70
N VAL A 131 -7.49 7.08 7.26
CA VAL A 131 -7.25 5.79 6.61
C VAL A 131 -7.44 4.64 7.60
N ALA A 132 -6.97 4.77 8.84
CA ALA A 132 -7.22 3.79 9.90
C ALA A 132 -8.72 3.58 10.15
N ALA A 133 -9.55 4.62 10.09
CA ALA A 133 -10.99 4.50 10.26
C ALA A 133 -11.64 3.62 9.17
N VAL A 134 -11.09 3.64 7.95
CA VAL A 134 -11.57 2.84 6.82
C VAL A 134 -11.15 1.38 6.93
N PHE A 135 -9.92 1.12 7.35
CA PHE A 135 -9.36 -0.23 7.40
C PHE A 135 -9.65 -0.99 8.69
N GLU A 136 -9.54 -0.28 9.82
CA GLU A 136 -9.59 -0.87 11.17
C GLU A 136 -10.86 -0.49 11.94
N GLY A 137 -11.64 0.47 11.41
CA GLY A 137 -12.87 0.97 12.01
C GLY A 137 -12.72 2.26 12.82
N ALA A 138 -13.86 2.93 13.03
CA ALA A 138 -13.91 4.26 13.64
C ALA A 138 -13.44 4.30 15.10
N GLU A 139 -13.68 3.22 15.86
CA GLU A 139 -13.23 3.09 17.26
C GLU A 139 -11.70 3.08 17.33
N THR A 140 -11.06 2.18 16.58
CA THR A 140 -9.59 2.10 16.45
C THR A 140 -8.97 3.44 16.04
N ALA A 141 -9.59 4.15 15.10
CA ALA A 141 -9.11 5.45 14.65
C ALA A 141 -9.22 6.52 15.74
N THR A 142 -10.31 6.51 16.51
CA THR A 142 -10.54 7.46 17.61
C THR A 142 -9.55 7.23 18.75
N GLU A 143 -9.31 5.98 19.13
CA GLU A 143 -8.29 5.62 20.13
C GLU A 143 -6.89 6.07 19.68
N PHE A 144 -6.59 5.89 18.40
CA PHE A 144 -5.30 6.30 17.84
C PHE A 144 -5.15 7.82 17.76
N GLU A 145 -6.22 8.57 17.44
CA GLU A 145 -6.23 10.04 17.47
C GLU A 145 -5.98 10.56 18.90
N GLN A 146 -6.66 9.98 19.90
CA GLN A 146 -6.43 10.32 21.31
C GLN A 146 -4.97 10.09 21.72
N LEU A 147 -4.38 8.95 21.32
CA LEU A 147 -2.97 8.68 21.58
C LEU A 147 -2.05 9.72 20.93
N ILE A 148 -2.35 10.20 19.72
CA ILE A 148 -1.57 11.25 19.07
C ILE A 148 -1.63 12.56 19.89
N ASP A 149 -2.82 12.93 20.36
CA ASP A 149 -3.05 14.17 21.10
C ASP A 149 -2.44 14.14 22.51
N ASP A 150 -2.38 12.97 23.14
CA ASP A 150 -1.80 12.76 24.47
C ASP A 150 -0.25 12.71 24.47
N LEU A 151 0.40 12.65 23.30
CA LEU A 151 1.86 12.59 23.21
C LEU A 151 2.52 13.98 23.37
N PRO A 152 3.42 14.14 24.37
CA PRO A 152 3.98 15.43 24.80
C PRO A 152 4.96 16.03 23.81
#